data_AF-A0A261G690-F1
#
_entry.id   AF-A0A261G690-F1
#
_cell.length_a   1.000
_cell.length_b   1.000
_cell.length_c   1.000
_cell.angle_alpha   90.00
_cell.angle_beta   90.00
_cell.angle_gamma   90.00
#
_symmetry.space_group_name_H-M   'P 1'
#
loop_
_entity.id
_entity.type
_entity.pdbx_description
1 polymer ?
#
loop_
_entity_poly.entity_id
_entity_poly.type
_entity_poly.pdbx_seq_one_letter_code
_entity_poly.pdbx_strand_id
1 'polypeptide(L)'
;MSELVTPITLFVLALLIGVEVIGKVPATLHTPLMSGANSIHGIVIVGVIIVASQAHTPLAYVFIFLAAVLGTMNVVGGYVVTDRMLEMFKSAKSTKKTKSESEQAISDDARAKKTNEGAK
;
A
#
# COMPACT_ATOMS: atom_id res chain seq x y z
N MET A 1 38.41 -6.93 7.81
CA MET A 1 37.54 -7.70 8.72
C MET A 1 36.17 -7.05 8.91
N SER A 2 36.05 -5.72 9.00
CA SER A 2 34.77 -5.00 9.13
C SER A 2 33.83 -5.09 7.92
N GLU A 3 34.36 -5.19 6.69
CA GLU A 3 33.54 -5.20 5.45
C GLU A 3 32.48 -6.31 5.39
N LEU A 4 32.77 -7.48 5.96
CA LEU A 4 31.82 -8.61 5.99
C LEU A 4 31.13 -8.75 7.35
N VAL A 5 31.84 -8.44 8.44
CA VAL A 5 31.31 -8.59 9.79
C VAL A 5 30.09 -7.67 9.99
N THR A 6 30.15 -6.40 9.57
CA THR A 6 29.05 -5.45 9.79
C THR A 6 27.77 -5.84 9.03
N PRO A 7 27.78 -6.13 7.72
CA PRO A 7 26.57 -6.56 7.02
C PRO A 7 25.99 -7.87 7.54
N ILE A 8 26.83 -8.83 7.94
CA ILE A 8 26.37 -10.10 8.52
C ILE A 8 25.70 -9.86 9.88
N THR A 9 26.29 -9.03 10.74
CA THR A 9 25.67 -8.66 12.01
C THR A 9 24.31 -8.00 11.77
N LEU A 10 24.23 -7.03 10.84
CA LEU A 10 22.95 -6.38 10.50
C LEU A 10 21.93 -7.38 9.93
N PHE A 11 22.36 -8.30 9.08
CA PHE A 11 21.51 -9.34 8.52
C PHE A 11 20.91 -10.25 9.61
N VAL A 12 21.75 -10.76 10.52
CA VAL A 12 21.29 -11.61 11.63
C VAL A 12 20.35 -10.84 12.56
N LEU A 13 20.69 -9.61 12.94
CA LEU A 13 19.82 -8.77 13.77
C LEU A 13 18.47 -8.49 13.07
N ALA A 14 18.48 -8.16 11.79
CA ALA A 14 17.27 -7.93 11.02
C ALA A 14 16.36 -9.17 10.94
N LEU A 15 16.94 -10.37 10.81
CA LEU A 15 16.19 -11.62 10.86
C LEU A 15 15.53 -11.85 12.22
N LEU A 16 16.26 -11.65 13.31
CA LEU A 16 15.71 -11.79 14.67
C LEU A 16 14.55 -10.82 14.90
N ILE A 17 14.70 -9.56 14.48
CA ILE A 17 13.63 -8.56 14.55
C ILE A 17 12.44 -8.97 13.69
N GLY A 18 12.67 -9.48 12.48
CA GLY A 18 11.61 -9.93 11.57
C GLY A 18 10.74 -11.02 12.19
N VAL A 19 11.35 -12.04 12.80
CA VAL A 19 10.63 -13.13 13.48
C VAL A 19 9.80 -12.61 14.65
N GLU A 20 10.39 -11.77 15.50
CA GLU A 20 9.74 -11.22 16.70
C GLU A 20 8.55 -10.30 16.34
N VAL A 21 8.67 -9.50 15.29
CA VAL A 21 7.62 -8.58 14.84
C VAL A 21 6.47 -9.35 14.19
N ILE A 22 6.76 -10.29 13.27
CA ILE A 22 5.72 -11.06 12.57
C ILE A 22 4.95 -11.97 13.54
N GLY A 23 5.64 -12.55 14.53
CA GLY A 23 5.02 -13.42 15.54
C GLY A 23 3.96 -12.73 16.41
N LYS A 24 3.92 -11.40 16.45
CA LYS A 24 2.97 -10.61 17.25
C LYS A 24 1.78 -10.05 16.47
N VAL A 25 1.68 -10.35 15.16
CA VAL A 25 0.59 -9.85 14.32
C VAL A 25 -0.67 -10.69 14.52
N PRO A 26 -1.85 -10.08 14.75
CA PRO A 26 -3.10 -10.83 14.91
C PRO A 26 -3.51 -11.55 13.61
N ALA A 27 -4.25 -12.65 13.76
CA ALA A 27 -4.61 -13.52 12.64
C ALA A 27 -5.39 -12.83 11.51
N THR A 28 -6.16 -11.78 11.85
CA THR A 28 -6.92 -10.96 10.89
C THR A 28 -6.04 -10.20 9.92
N LEU A 29 -4.76 -9.98 10.25
CA LEU A 29 -3.82 -9.21 9.45
C LEU A 29 -2.83 -10.08 8.67
N HIS A 30 -2.88 -11.42 8.73
CA HIS A 30 -1.92 -12.26 7.97
C HIS A 30 -2.00 -12.02 6.46
N THR A 31 -3.20 -11.89 5.90
CA THR A 31 -3.38 -11.67 4.46
C THR A 31 -2.93 -10.26 4.03
N PRO A 32 -3.32 -9.17 4.72
CA PRO A 32 -2.73 -7.86 4.49
C PRO A 32 -1.21 -7.82 4.70
N LEU A 33 -0.67 -8.52 5.71
CA LEU A 33 0.76 -8.59 5.99
C LEU A 33 1.51 -9.30 4.87
N MET A 34 0.96 -10.40 4.35
CA MET A 34 1.53 -11.14 3.22
C MET A 34 1.61 -10.25 1.96
N SER A 35 0.56 -9.47 1.67
CA SER A 35 0.57 -8.47 0.60
C SER A 35 1.56 -7.32 0.87
N GLY A 36 1.61 -6.83 2.11
CA GLY A 36 2.53 -5.79 2.53
C GLY A 36 3.99 -6.19 2.35
N ALA A 37 4.35 -7.41 2.74
CA ALA A 37 5.69 -7.96 2.53
C ALA A 37 6.07 -8.03 1.05
N ASN A 38 5.11 -8.35 0.16
CA ASN A 38 5.34 -8.30 -1.29
C ASN A 38 5.69 -6.88 -1.76
N SER A 39 5.04 -5.85 -1.21
CA SER A 39 5.33 -4.44 -1.54
C SER A 39 6.72 -4.00 -1.07
N ILE A 40 7.15 -4.48 0.10
CA ILE A 40 8.47 -4.16 0.69
C ILE A 40 9.60 -4.77 -0.15
N HIS A 41 9.39 -5.98 -0.66
CA HIS A 41 10.36 -6.65 -1.53
C HIS A 41 10.67 -5.85 -2.81
N GLY A 42 9.79 -4.91 -3.19
CA GLY A 42 10.02 -3.96 -4.29
C GLY A 42 11.27 -3.07 -4.15
N ILE A 43 12.00 -3.14 -3.02
CA ILE A 43 13.37 -2.59 -2.85
C ILE A 43 14.34 -3.00 -3.97
N VAL A 44 14.03 -4.05 -4.74
CA VAL A 44 14.74 -4.43 -5.97
C VAL A 44 14.99 -3.25 -6.92
N ILE A 45 14.11 -2.23 -6.94
CA ILE A 45 14.33 -0.99 -7.73
C ILE A 45 15.68 -0.32 -7.39
N VAL A 46 16.11 -0.34 -6.13
CA VAL A 46 17.42 0.21 -5.73
C VAL A 46 18.55 -0.54 -6.41
N GLY A 47 18.44 -1.88 -6.51
CA GLY A 47 19.37 -2.70 -7.28
C GLY A 47 19.39 -2.32 -8.76
N VAL A 48 18.22 -2.06 -9.35
CA VAL A 48 18.11 -1.60 -10.75
C VAL A 48 18.84 -0.27 -10.95
N ILE A 49 18.69 0.69 -10.03
CA ILE A 49 19.38 2.00 -10.10
C ILE A 49 20.90 1.81 -10.02
N ILE A 50 21.39 0.95 -9.13
CA ILE A 50 22.83 0.66 -8.98
C ILE A 50 23.40 -0.03 -10.22
N VAL A 51 22.67 -0.96 -10.83
CA VAL A 51 23.11 -1.64 -12.06
C VAL A 51 23.02 -0.70 -13.26
N ALA A 52 22.01 0.18 -13.30
CA ALA A 52 21.83 1.17 -14.35
C ALA A 52 23.01 2.14 -14.45
N SER A 53 23.61 2.53 -13.33
CA SER A 53 24.78 3.43 -13.33
C SER A 53 26.04 2.79 -13.92
N GLN A 54 26.10 1.47 -14.02
CA GLN A 54 27.24 0.69 -14.52
C GLN A 54 27.00 0.12 -15.94
N ALA A 55 25.86 0.44 -16.56
CA ALA A 55 25.52 -0.09 -17.86
C ALA A 55 26.20 0.66 -19.01
N HIS A 56 26.86 -0.10 -19.88
CA HIS A 56 27.61 0.43 -21.03
C HIS A 56 27.26 -0.26 -22.35
N THR A 57 26.40 -1.29 -22.34
CA THR A 57 26.03 -2.04 -23.55
C THR A 57 24.55 -1.83 -23.87
N PRO A 58 24.16 -1.78 -25.16
CA PRO A 58 22.76 -1.67 -25.58
C PRO A 58 21.86 -2.75 -24.98
N LEU A 59 22.40 -3.97 -24.87
CA LEU A 59 21.70 -5.11 -24.28
C LEU A 59 21.48 -4.95 -22.77
N ALA A 60 22.44 -4.38 -22.03
CA ALA A 60 22.26 -4.07 -20.61
C ALA A 60 21.12 -3.05 -20.39
N TYR A 61 21.00 -2.03 -21.24
CA TYR A 61 19.90 -1.06 -21.14
C TYR A 61 18.53 -1.69 -21.32
N VAL A 62 18.39 -2.67 -22.22
CA VAL A 62 17.13 -3.41 -22.40
C VAL A 62 16.76 -4.18 -21.13
N PHE A 63 17.72 -4.88 -20.51
CA PHE A 63 17.47 -5.59 -19.24
C PHE A 63 17.18 -4.65 -18.08
N ILE A 64 17.86 -3.52 -17.99
CA ILE A 64 17.60 -2.50 -16.97
C ILE A 64 16.20 -1.91 -17.14
N PHE A 65 15.80 -1.61 -18.37
CA PHE A 65 14.46 -1.13 -18.65
C PHE A 65 13.41 -2.16 -18.21
N LEU A 66 13.59 -3.43 -18.57
CA LEU A 66 12.67 -4.49 -18.15
C LEU A 66 12.65 -4.68 -16.63
N ALA A 67 13.82 -4.68 -15.99
CA ALA A 67 13.94 -4.79 -14.53
C ALA A 67 13.29 -3.59 -13.82
N ALA A 68 13.42 -2.37 -14.36
CA ALA A 68 12.77 -1.17 -13.84
C ALA A 68 11.24 -1.28 -13.94
N VAL A 69 10.72 -1.74 -15.08
CA VAL A 69 9.27 -1.94 -15.28
C VAL A 69 8.73 -2.98 -14.29
N LEU A 70 9.39 -4.14 -14.21
CA LEU A 70 8.98 -5.23 -13.31
C LEU A 70 9.08 -4.82 -11.83
N GLY A 71 10.17 -4.14 -11.44
CA GLY A 71 10.35 -3.62 -10.09
C GLY A 71 9.30 -2.58 -9.72
N THR A 72 8.99 -1.67 -10.63
CA THR A 72 7.94 -0.65 -10.44
C THR A 72 6.56 -1.30 -10.32
N MET A 73 6.25 -2.29 -11.16
CA MET A 73 4.99 -3.03 -11.10
C MET A 73 4.84 -3.76 -9.76
N ASN A 74 5.93 -4.28 -9.20
CA ASN A 74 5.93 -4.93 -7.89
C ASN A 74 5.63 -3.94 -6.74
N VAL A 75 6.33 -2.79 -6.70
CA VAL A 75 6.11 -1.75 -5.69
C VAL A 75 4.69 -1.20 -5.79
N VAL A 76 4.26 -0.76 -6.97
CA VAL A 76 2.96 -0.11 -7.17
C VAL A 76 1.83 -1.12 -6.98
N GLY A 77 1.93 -2.30 -7.59
CA GLY A 77 0.92 -3.35 -7.45
C GLY A 77 0.77 -3.81 -6.01
N GLY A 78 1.88 -4.04 -5.32
CA GLY A 78 1.87 -4.40 -3.91
C GLY A 78 1.20 -3.32 -3.04
N TYR A 79 1.59 -2.05 -3.21
CA TYR A 79 1.04 -0.95 -2.41
C TYR A 79 -0.47 -0.77 -2.62
N VAL A 80 -0.94 -0.81 -3.87
CA VAL A 80 -2.37 -0.64 -4.19
C VAL A 80 -3.20 -1.78 -3.63
N VAL A 81 -2.72 -3.02 -3.75
CA VAL A 81 -3.44 -4.20 -3.22
C VAL A 81 -3.47 -4.15 -1.69
N THR A 82 -2.35 -3.83 -1.06
CA THR A 82 -2.25 -3.73 0.40
C THR A 82 -3.15 -2.61 0.95
N ASP A 83 -3.20 -1.45 0.31
CA ASP A 83 -4.08 -0.35 0.70
C ASP A 83 -5.56 -0.73 0.63
N ARG A 84 -5.99 -1.37 -0.47
CA ARG A 84 -7.35 -1.92 -0.60
C ARG A 84 -7.68 -2.95 0.49
N MET A 85 -6.70 -3.78 0.86
CA MET A 85 -6.89 -4.76 1.95
C MET A 85 -7.05 -4.08 3.31
N LEU A 86 -6.27 -3.02 3.57
CA LEU A 86 -6.31 -2.27 4.83
C LEU A 86 -7.54 -1.34 4.92
N GLU A 87 -8.08 -0.90 3.81
CA GLU A 87 -9.30 -0.10 3.75
C GLU A 87 -10.51 -0.85 4.35
N MET A 88 -10.53 -2.18 4.25
CA MET A 88 -11.56 -3.04 4.86
C MET A 88 -11.56 -2.99 6.40
N PHE A 89 -10.47 -2.53 7.02
CA PHE A 89 -10.38 -2.34 8.48
C PHE A 89 -10.77 -0.93 8.92
N LYS A 90 -10.97 0.02 7.99
CA LYS A 90 -11.51 1.34 8.33
C LYS A 90 -13.00 1.17 8.65
N SER A 91 -13.35 1.33 9.93
CA SER A 91 -14.73 1.28 10.41
C SER A 91 -15.65 2.19 9.56
N ALA A 92 -16.84 1.70 9.24
CA ALA A 92 -17.89 2.33 8.42
C ALA A 92 -18.40 3.71 8.91
N LYS A 93 -17.73 4.33 9.87
CA LYS A 93 -18.04 5.67 10.39
C LYS A 93 -17.91 6.76 9.31
N SER A 94 -17.05 6.57 8.31
CA SER A 94 -16.92 7.48 7.16
C SER A 94 -18.17 7.41 6.26
N THR A 95 -18.64 6.21 5.92
CA THR A 95 -19.79 5.99 5.03
C THR A 95 -21.12 6.41 5.66
N LYS A 96 -21.23 6.41 7.00
CA LYS A 96 -22.45 6.80 7.71
C LYS A 96 -22.72 8.31 7.67
N LYS A 97 -21.67 9.14 7.58
CA LYS A 97 -21.80 10.61 7.56
C LYS A 97 -22.42 11.09 6.24
N THR A 98 -21.98 10.54 5.12
CA THR A 98 -22.47 10.91 3.78
C THR A 98 -23.92 10.48 3.52
N LYS A 99 -24.34 9.30 4.01
CA LYS A 99 -25.75 8.87 3.92
C LYS A 99 -26.68 9.73 4.77
N SER A 100 -26.29 10.01 6.01
CA SER A 100 -27.03 10.90 6.92
C SER A 100 -27.25 12.30 6.35
N GLU A 101 -26.23 12.92 5.76
CA GLU A 101 -26.33 14.26 5.15
C GLU A 101 -27.21 14.24 3.89
N SER A 102 -27.17 13.17 3.09
CA SER A 102 -28.01 13.03 1.89
C SER A 102 -29.49 12.75 2.20
N GLU A 103 -29.81 11.90 3.18
CA GLU A 103 -31.20 11.61 3.58
C GLU A 103 -31.85 12.81 4.30
N GLN A 104 -31.06 13.59 5.03
CA GLN A 104 -31.53 14.80 5.70
C GLN A 104 -31.77 15.94 4.69
N ALA A 105 -30.89 16.11 3.69
CA ALA A 105 -31.11 17.06 2.60
C ALA A 105 -32.33 16.72 1.74
N ILE A 106 -32.62 15.43 1.49
CA ILE A 106 -33.81 14.99 0.75
C ILE A 106 -35.08 15.22 1.58
N SER A 107 -35.04 14.98 2.89
CA SER A 107 -36.16 15.24 3.81
C SER A 107 -36.48 16.74 3.93
N ASP A 108 -35.45 17.58 3.99
CA ASP A 108 -35.61 19.03 4.12
C ASP A 108 -36.13 19.67 2.81
N ASP A 109 -35.69 19.20 1.63
CA ASP A 109 -36.24 19.63 0.33
C ASP A 109 -37.71 19.20 0.15
N ALA A 110 -38.05 17.97 0.56
CA ALA A 110 -39.44 17.48 0.55
C ALA A 110 -40.36 18.27 1.49
N ARG A 111 -39.82 18.76 2.63
CA ARG A 111 -40.56 19.60 3.57
C ARG A 111 -40.76 21.03 3.05
N ALA A 112 -39.78 21.58 2.35
CA ALA A 112 -39.85 22.92 1.74
C ALA A 112 -40.84 22.99 0.55
N LYS A 113 -41.01 21.90 -0.21
CA LYS A 113 -42.03 21.85 -1.28
C LYS A 113 -43.47 21.81 -0.75
N LYS A 114 -43.73 21.08 0.33
CA LYS A 114 -45.09 20.97 0.93
C LYS A 114 -45.61 22.29 1.52
N THR A 115 -44.74 23.18 1.97
CA THR A 115 -45.15 24.49 2.51
C THR A 115 -45.53 25.49 1.40
N ASN A 116 -45.09 25.27 0.16
CA ASN A 116 -45.37 26.16 -0.97
C ASN A 116 -46.62 25.75 -1.77
N GLU A 117 -47.04 24.48 -1.71
CA GLU A 117 -48.27 24.00 -2.38
C GLU A 117 -49.55 24.23 -1.56
N GLY A 118 -49.46 24.47 -0.25
CA GLY A 118 -50.61 24.77 0.62
C GLY A 118 -51.03 26.25 0.67
N ALA A 119 -50.35 27.12 -0.07
CA ALA A 119 -50.57 28.58 -0.07
C ALA A 119 -51.16 29.12 -1.39
N LYS A 120 -51.63 28.23 -2.28
CA LYS A 120 -52.45 28.58 -3.45
C LYS A 120 -53.88 28.11 -3.24
#